data_AF-A3NTP1-F1
#
_entry.id   AF-A3NTP1-F1
#
_cell.length_a   1.000
_cell.length_b   1.000
_cell.length_c   1.000
_cell.angle_alpha   90.00
_cell.angle_beta   90.00
_cell.angle_gamma   90.00
#
_symmetry.space_group_name_H-M   'P 1'
#
loop_
_entity.id
_entity.type
_entity.pdbx_description
1 polymer ?
#
loop_
_entity_poly.entity_id
_entity_poly.type
_entity_poly.pdbx_seq_one_letter_code
_entity_poly.pdbx_strand_id
1 'polypeptide(L)'
;MARANDPLEALATVSAFRNHLAMGTRAPDPITDFMLEALGKVVAGEDANIALGLKLRNRSRMPAFYRRKAAYYVLYQVASGLGVDEACEKVADHILARKAQLRAREAGKAIAQQVQPEMADEEVRVWAREKVSLDLMRRCYRQHKQEMLAMLNNDE
;
A
#
# COMPACT_ATOMS: atom_id res chain seq x y z
N MET A 1 3.60 32.87 7.99
CA MET A 1 4.48 31.74 8.33
C MET A 1 4.57 30.74 7.18
N ALA A 2 3.57 29.89 6.88
CA ALA A 2 3.58 29.10 5.63
C ALA A 2 3.59 29.94 4.32
N ARG A 3 3.23 31.23 4.43
CA ARG A 3 3.26 32.22 3.33
C ARG A 3 4.62 32.92 3.13
N ALA A 4 5.59 32.73 4.02
CA ALA A 4 6.91 33.38 3.94
C ALA A 4 7.95 32.54 3.17
N ASN A 5 7.60 31.31 2.78
CA ASN A 5 8.43 30.38 2.00
C ASN A 5 9.80 30.04 2.62
N ASP A 6 9.96 30.20 3.93
CA ASP A 6 11.15 29.76 4.67
C ASP A 6 10.89 28.36 5.28
N PRO A 7 11.44 27.29 4.67
CA PRO A 7 11.27 25.93 5.15
C PRO A 7 12.01 25.66 6.46
N LEU A 8 13.08 26.40 6.78
CA LEU A 8 13.86 26.19 8.00
C LEU A 8 13.12 26.77 9.21
N GLU A 9 12.54 27.95 9.06
CA GLU A 9 11.70 28.57 10.11
C GLU A 9 10.45 27.73 10.39
N ALA A 10 9.83 27.18 9.34
CA ALA A 10 8.69 26.26 9.48
C ALA A 10 9.08 24.98 10.24
N LEU A 11 10.23 24.37 9.92
CA LEU A 11 10.73 23.17 10.60
C LEU A 11 11.06 23.45 12.08
N ALA A 12 11.71 24.58 12.36
CA ALA A 12 12.02 25.01 13.72
C ALA A 12 10.75 25.21 14.55
N THR A 13 9.72 25.83 13.96
CA THR A 13 8.42 26.04 14.62
C THR A 13 7.70 24.73 14.91
N VAL A 14 7.68 23.80 13.95
CA VAL A 14 7.08 22.47 14.13
C VAL A 14 7.82 21.67 15.21
N SER A 15 9.14 21.75 15.23
CA SER A 15 9.98 21.11 16.26
C SER A 15 9.71 21.68 17.66
N ALA A 16 9.64 23.00 17.78
CA ALA A 16 9.31 23.68 19.04
C ALA A 16 7.92 23.29 19.55
N PHE A 17 6.92 23.21 18.65
CA PHE A 17 5.56 22.82 19.00
C PHE A 17 5.48 21.35 19.47
N ARG A 18 6.18 20.43 18.78
CA ARG A 18 6.29 19.03 19.23
C ARG A 18 6.88 18.94 20.64
N ASN A 19 7.97 19.67 20.91
CA ASN A 19 8.61 19.65 22.22
C ASN A 19 7.68 20.22 23.31
N HIS A 20 6.92 21.28 23.00
CA HIS A 20 5.93 21.82 23.91
C HIS A 20 4.83 20.80 24.25
N LEU A 21 4.32 20.08 23.24
CA LEU A 21 3.35 19.00 23.46
C LEU A 21 3.93 17.86 24.30
N ALA A 22 5.20 17.49 24.08
CA ALA A 22 5.87 16.42 24.82
C ALA A 22 6.17 16.79 26.28
N MET A 23 6.34 18.07 26.58
CA MET A 23 6.56 18.59 27.94
C MET A 23 5.26 18.85 28.70
N GLY A 24 4.09 18.67 28.06
CA GLY A 24 2.80 18.83 28.71
C GLY A 24 2.62 17.82 29.85
N THR A 25 2.25 18.30 31.03
CA THR A 25 2.03 17.48 32.24
C THR A 25 0.64 16.84 32.31
N ARG A 26 -0.17 16.96 31.24
CA ARG A 26 -1.50 16.34 31.16
C ARG A 26 -1.36 14.89 30.73
N ALA A 27 -2.24 14.02 31.25
CA ALA A 27 -2.31 12.63 30.81
C ALA A 27 -2.46 12.57 29.28
N PRO A 28 -1.71 11.70 28.59
CA PRO A 28 -1.76 11.61 27.14
C PRO A 28 -3.17 11.23 26.70
N ASP A 29 -3.81 12.16 25.98
CA ASP A 29 -5.05 11.90 25.24
C ASP A 29 -4.64 11.31 23.87
N PRO A 30 -5.36 10.30 23.33
CA PRO A 30 -5.16 9.78 21.98
C PRO A 30 -4.86 10.83 20.90
N ILE A 31 -5.45 12.04 21.00
CA ILE A 31 -5.17 13.14 20.08
C ILE A 31 -3.74 13.69 20.26
N THR A 32 -3.29 13.86 21.50
CA THR A 32 -1.94 14.33 21.82
C THR A 32 -0.88 13.33 21.36
N ASP A 33 -1.10 12.04 21.58
CA ASP A 33 -0.19 10.97 21.13
C ASP A 33 -0.09 10.92 19.61
N PHE A 34 -1.24 10.98 18.92
CA PHE A 34 -1.29 11.05 17.47
C PHE A 34 -0.53 12.27 16.93
N MET A 35 -0.74 13.44 17.54
CA MET A 35 -0.06 14.68 17.12
C MET A 35 1.46 14.61 17.36
N LEU A 36 1.91 14.02 18.47
CA LEU A 36 3.33 13.83 18.74
C LEU A 36 4.00 12.90 17.72
N GLU A 37 3.34 11.81 17.35
CA GLU A 37 3.82 10.88 16.33
C GLU A 37 3.87 11.54 14.95
N ALA A 38 2.79 12.24 14.56
CA ALA A 38 2.70 12.92 13.27
C ALA A 38 3.75 14.03 13.14
N LEU A 39 3.90 14.90 14.15
CA LEU A 39 4.89 15.97 14.12
C LEU A 39 6.32 15.41 14.14
N GLY A 40 6.56 14.30 14.84
CA GLY A 40 7.85 13.59 14.80
C GLY A 40 8.22 13.14 13.39
N LYS A 41 7.26 12.58 12.63
CA LYS A 41 7.44 12.20 11.23
C LYS A 41 7.73 13.40 10.32
N VAL A 42 7.04 14.52 10.53
CA VAL A 42 7.32 15.77 9.77
C VAL A 42 8.73 16.28 10.03
N VAL A 43 9.17 16.31 11.29
CA VAL A 43 10.54 16.73 11.65
C VAL A 43 11.59 15.79 11.06
N ALA A 44 11.29 14.49 10.94
CA ALA A 44 12.13 13.50 10.28
C ALA A 44 12.14 13.62 8.73
N GLY A 45 11.44 14.60 8.15
CA GLY A 45 11.40 14.86 6.72
C GLY A 45 10.28 14.15 5.96
N GLU A 46 9.30 13.56 6.64
CA GLU A 46 8.10 13.02 5.98
C GLU A 46 7.15 14.14 5.55
N ASP A 47 6.50 13.97 4.39
CA ASP A 47 5.49 14.92 3.89
C ASP A 47 4.39 15.15 4.94
N ALA A 48 4.09 16.42 5.24
CA ALA A 48 3.15 16.78 6.29
C ALA A 48 1.75 16.22 6.08
N ASN A 49 1.29 16.14 4.82
CA ASN A 49 -0.02 15.55 4.56
C ASN A 49 -0.01 14.04 4.82
N ILE A 50 1.11 13.37 4.56
CA ILE A 50 1.27 11.96 4.87
C ILE A 50 1.35 11.72 6.37
N ALA A 51 2.19 12.47 7.07
CA ALA A 51 2.39 12.34 8.51
C ALA A 51 1.09 12.60 9.30
N LEU A 52 0.27 13.57 8.85
CA LEU A 52 -1.04 13.90 9.42
C LEU A 52 -2.18 13.01 8.91
N GLY A 53 -1.92 12.03 8.04
CA GLY A 53 -2.95 11.16 7.45
C GLY A 53 -3.90 11.86 6.46
N LEU A 54 -3.65 13.11 6.11
CA LEU A 54 -4.42 13.91 5.13
C LEU A 54 -4.20 13.45 3.69
N LYS A 55 -3.01 12.91 3.39
CA LYS A 55 -2.70 12.15 2.17
C LYS A 55 -2.26 10.77 2.60
N LEU A 56 -3.00 9.75 2.20
CA LEU A 56 -2.59 8.38 2.47
C LEU A 56 -1.38 8.03 1.61
N ARG A 57 -0.22 7.79 2.21
CA ARG A 57 0.98 7.30 1.51
C ARG A 57 0.63 6.00 0.79
N ASN A 58 0.52 6.03 -0.54
CA ASN A 58 0.26 4.84 -1.35
C ASN A 58 -0.83 3.91 -0.77
N ARG A 59 -1.96 4.42 -0.26
CA ARG A 59 -3.14 3.54 -0.15
C ARG A 59 -3.63 3.35 -1.56
N SER A 60 -3.41 2.15 -2.07
CA SER A 60 -4.07 1.68 -3.27
C SER A 60 -5.57 1.99 -3.13
N ARG A 61 -6.17 2.67 -4.12
CA ARG A 61 -7.63 2.90 -4.15
C ARG A 61 -8.37 1.58 -4.39
N MET A 62 -7.63 0.52 -4.63
CA MET A 62 -8.08 -0.85 -4.70
C MET A 62 -8.92 -1.24 -3.46
N PRO A 63 -10.16 -1.71 -3.68
CA PRO A 63 -10.99 -2.27 -2.64
C PRO A 63 -10.26 -3.35 -1.85
N ALA A 64 -10.55 -3.46 -0.55
CA ALA A 64 -9.90 -4.42 0.35
C ALA A 64 -10.03 -5.88 -0.13
N PHE A 65 -11.11 -6.21 -0.85
CA PHE A 65 -11.31 -7.52 -1.47
C PHE A 65 -10.17 -7.90 -2.44
N TYR A 66 -9.80 -7.01 -3.36
CA TYR A 66 -8.75 -7.30 -4.35
C TYR A 66 -7.35 -7.32 -3.73
N ARG A 67 -7.14 -6.57 -2.64
CA ARG A 67 -5.90 -6.66 -1.85
C ARG A 67 -5.75 -8.03 -1.16
N ARG A 68 -6.84 -8.57 -0.62
CA ARG A 68 -6.88 -9.94 -0.08
C ARG A 68 -6.62 -10.98 -1.16
N LYS A 69 -7.23 -10.80 -2.34
CA LYS A 69 -7.03 -11.68 -3.49
C LYS A 69 -5.58 -11.67 -3.99
N ALA A 70 -4.93 -10.51 -4.04
CA ALA A 70 -3.49 -10.42 -4.33
C ALA A 70 -2.64 -11.17 -3.29
N ALA A 71 -2.94 -11.02 -2.01
CA ALA A 71 -2.25 -11.74 -0.94
C ALA A 71 -2.42 -13.26 -1.08
N TYR A 72 -3.62 -13.72 -1.46
CA TYR A 72 -3.90 -15.13 -1.76
C TYR A 72 -3.06 -15.63 -2.93
N TYR A 73 -2.97 -14.88 -4.04
CA TYR A 73 -2.12 -15.27 -5.17
C TYR A 73 -0.64 -15.38 -4.79
N VAL A 74 -0.14 -14.46 -3.97
CA VAL A 74 1.24 -14.55 -3.45
C VAL A 74 1.39 -15.79 -2.57
N LEU A 75 0.44 -16.04 -1.67
CA LEU A 75 0.48 -17.21 -0.78
C LEU A 75 0.45 -18.52 -1.55
N TYR A 76 -0.34 -18.62 -2.63
CA TYR A 76 -0.39 -19.78 -3.52
C TYR A 76 0.96 -20.03 -4.21
N GLN A 77 1.64 -18.98 -4.69
CA GLN A 77 2.97 -19.09 -5.29
C GLN A 77 4.02 -19.52 -4.25
N VAL A 78 3.94 -18.99 -3.02
CA VAL A 78 4.79 -19.42 -1.90
C VAL A 78 4.56 -20.89 -1.56
N ALA A 79 3.30 -21.33 -1.48
CA ALA A 79 2.96 -22.74 -1.24
C ALA A 79 3.45 -23.67 -2.37
N SER A 80 3.61 -23.14 -3.58
CA SER A 80 4.20 -23.84 -4.74
C SER A 80 5.73 -23.91 -4.71
N GLY A 81 6.38 -23.44 -3.63
CA GLY A 81 7.83 -23.54 -3.42
C GLY A 81 8.63 -22.28 -3.76
N LEU A 82 7.97 -21.17 -4.14
CA LEU A 82 8.66 -19.90 -4.44
C LEU A 82 9.00 -19.13 -3.17
N GLY A 83 10.10 -18.39 -3.20
CA GLY A 83 10.41 -17.40 -2.17
C GLY A 83 9.36 -16.28 -2.15
N VAL A 84 9.12 -15.66 -0.99
CA VAL A 84 8.08 -14.61 -0.84
C VAL A 84 8.29 -13.46 -1.82
N ASP A 85 9.55 -13.07 -2.05
CA ASP A 85 9.87 -11.95 -2.94
C ASP A 85 9.64 -12.30 -4.40
N GLU A 86 10.08 -13.49 -4.82
CA GLU A 86 9.86 -14.04 -6.15
C GLU A 86 8.35 -14.24 -6.43
N ALA A 87 7.61 -14.73 -5.44
CA ALA A 87 6.16 -14.85 -5.51
C ALA A 87 5.46 -13.49 -5.67
N CYS A 88 5.91 -12.46 -4.93
CA CYS A 88 5.37 -11.11 -5.07
C CYS A 88 5.67 -10.50 -6.44
N GLU A 89 6.87 -10.71 -6.97
CA GLU A 89 7.28 -10.25 -8.30
C GLU A 89 6.47 -10.94 -9.39
N LYS A 90 6.36 -12.27 -9.35
CA LYS A 90 5.60 -13.06 -10.31
C LYS A 90 4.12 -12.69 -10.35
N VAL A 91 3.51 -12.42 -9.19
CA VAL A 91 2.11 -11.95 -9.14
C VAL A 91 1.99 -10.54 -9.70
N ALA A 92 2.92 -9.64 -9.42
CA ALA A 92 2.92 -8.30 -10.00
C ALA A 92 3.03 -8.34 -11.53
N ASP A 93 3.95 -9.16 -12.06
CA ASP A 93 4.16 -9.35 -13.49
C ASP A 93 2.94 -9.96 -14.17
N HIS A 94 2.29 -10.94 -13.55
CA HIS A 94 1.04 -11.52 -14.06
C HIS A 94 -0.06 -10.47 -14.19
N ILE A 95 -0.25 -9.62 -13.17
CA ILE A 95 -1.23 -8.52 -13.22
C ILE A 95 -0.86 -7.53 -14.34
N LEU A 96 0.42 -7.18 -14.49
CA LEU A 96 0.87 -6.26 -15.54
C LEU A 96 0.65 -6.83 -16.95
N ALA A 97 0.93 -8.12 -17.15
CA ALA A 97 0.69 -8.82 -18.39
C ALA A 97 -0.81 -8.81 -18.75
N ARG A 98 -1.69 -9.11 -17.78
CA ARG A 98 -3.15 -9.05 -17.98
C ARG A 98 -3.65 -7.64 -18.28
N LYS A 99 -3.11 -6.61 -17.62
CA LYS A 99 -3.40 -5.20 -17.95
C LYS A 99 -3.01 -4.85 -19.39
N ALA A 100 -1.86 -5.34 -19.86
CA ALA A 100 -1.42 -5.13 -21.24
C ALA A 100 -2.33 -5.85 -22.24
N GLN A 101 -2.74 -7.09 -21.95
CA GLN A 101 -3.70 -7.84 -22.76
C GLN A 101 -5.06 -7.11 -22.84
N LEU A 102 -5.62 -6.66 -21.71
CA LEU A 102 -6.89 -5.94 -21.71
C LEU A 102 -6.84 -4.68 -22.61
N ARG A 103 -5.77 -3.88 -22.51
CA ARG A 103 -5.58 -2.70 -23.38
C ARG A 103 -5.46 -3.08 -24.86
N ALA A 104 -4.75 -4.17 -25.17
CA ALA A 104 -4.63 -4.66 -26.54
C ALA A 104 -6.00 -5.10 -27.10
N ARG A 105 -6.84 -5.71 -26.26
CA ARG A 105 -8.20 -6.17 -26.61
C ARG A 105 -9.12 -4.99 -26.87
N GLU A 106 -9.11 -4.00 -25.97
CA GLU A 106 -9.87 -2.75 -26.10
C GLU A 106 -9.43 -1.95 -27.34
N ALA A 107 -8.17 -2.07 -27.75
CA ALA A 107 -7.64 -1.49 -28.98
C ALA A 107 -7.86 -2.36 -30.24
N GLY A 108 -8.61 -3.47 -30.15
CA GLY A 108 -8.94 -4.34 -31.28
C GLY A 108 -7.78 -5.18 -31.83
N LYS A 109 -6.71 -5.37 -31.06
CA LYS A 109 -5.55 -6.19 -31.46
C LYS A 109 -5.75 -7.66 -31.10
N ALA A 110 -5.30 -8.57 -31.96
CA ALA A 110 -5.29 -10.00 -31.67
C ALA A 110 -4.33 -10.29 -30.50
N ILE A 111 -4.77 -11.12 -29.55
CA ILE A 111 -4.00 -11.48 -28.35
C ILE A 111 -3.75 -12.98 -28.37
N ALA A 112 -2.49 -13.38 -28.22
CA ALA A 112 -2.13 -14.77 -27.96
C ALA A 112 -2.59 -15.16 -26.53
N GLN A 113 -3.40 -16.22 -26.41
CA GLN A 113 -3.78 -16.78 -25.12
C GLN A 113 -2.52 -17.27 -24.39
N GLN A 114 -2.21 -16.67 -23.23
CA GLN A 114 -1.23 -17.23 -22.31
C GLN A 114 -1.94 -17.98 -21.19
N VAL A 115 -1.46 -19.20 -20.94
CA VAL A 115 -1.92 -20.13 -19.91
C VAL A 115 -1.30 -19.74 -18.57
N GLN A 116 -1.96 -18.84 -17.85
CA GLN A 116 -1.71 -18.52 -16.45
C GLN A 116 -3.07 -18.30 -15.77
N PRO A 117 -3.19 -18.53 -14.45
CA PRO A 117 -4.48 -18.60 -13.77
C PRO A 117 -5.42 -17.46 -14.17
N GLU A 118 -6.66 -17.81 -14.47
CA GLU A 118 -7.67 -16.88 -14.95
C GLU A 118 -7.86 -15.75 -13.93
N MET A 119 -7.51 -14.54 -14.35
CA MET A 119 -7.86 -13.31 -13.67
C MET A 119 -9.03 -12.74 -14.45
N ALA A 120 -10.18 -12.55 -13.79
CA ALA A 120 -11.37 -12.06 -14.46
C ALA A 120 -11.13 -10.66 -15.04
N ASP A 121 -11.68 -10.35 -16.21
CA ASP A 121 -11.51 -9.04 -16.87
C ASP A 121 -11.93 -7.87 -15.95
N GLU A 122 -12.94 -8.07 -15.10
CA GLU A 122 -13.39 -7.10 -14.09
C GLU A 122 -12.31 -6.81 -13.04
N GLU A 123 -11.59 -7.83 -12.59
CA GLU A 123 -10.48 -7.68 -11.67
C GLU A 123 -9.33 -6.91 -12.32
N VAL A 124 -8.99 -7.25 -13.57
CA VAL A 124 -7.94 -6.56 -14.34
C VAL A 124 -8.27 -5.07 -14.52
N ARG A 125 -9.55 -4.71 -14.70
CA ARG A 125 -10.00 -3.30 -14.78
C ARG A 125 -9.79 -2.54 -13.47
N VAL A 126 -9.97 -3.18 -12.32
CA VAL A 126 -9.67 -2.58 -11.02
C VAL A 126 -8.17 -2.34 -10.89
N TRP A 127 -7.36 -3.34 -11.25
CA TRP A 127 -5.91 -3.20 -11.30
C TRP A 127 -5.44 -2.18 -12.33
N ALA A 128 -6.17 -1.95 -13.43
CA ALA A 128 -5.79 -1.02 -14.48
C ALA A 128 -5.53 0.40 -13.95
N ARG A 129 -6.31 0.82 -12.96
CA ARG A 129 -6.25 2.14 -12.32
C ARG A 129 -5.14 2.27 -11.26
N GLU A 130 -4.51 1.17 -10.88
CA GLU A 130 -3.52 1.11 -9.82
C GLU A 130 -2.08 1.00 -10.36
N LYS A 131 -1.14 1.59 -9.62
CA LYS A 131 0.30 1.39 -9.85
C LYS A 131 0.73 0.07 -9.21
N VAL A 132 0.69 -0.98 -10.01
CA VAL A 132 1.14 -2.33 -9.63
C VAL A 132 2.66 -2.33 -9.46
N SER A 133 3.14 -2.85 -8.32
CA SER A 133 4.56 -2.95 -8.01
C SER A 133 4.84 -4.08 -7.02
N LEU A 134 6.10 -4.52 -6.95
CA LEU A 134 6.58 -5.47 -5.93
C LEU A 134 6.24 -5.01 -4.51
N ASP A 135 6.46 -3.73 -4.22
CA ASP A 135 6.18 -3.14 -2.91
C ASP A 135 4.68 -3.15 -2.57
N LEU A 136 3.79 -2.99 -3.57
CA LEU A 136 2.35 -3.14 -3.37
C LEU A 136 2.00 -4.60 -3.03
N MET A 137 2.57 -5.57 -3.74
CA MET A 137 2.31 -7.00 -3.47
C MET A 137 2.81 -7.42 -2.10
N ARG A 138 4.02 -7.01 -1.71
CA ARG A 138 4.58 -7.25 -0.37
C ARG A 138 3.68 -6.67 0.72
N ARG A 139 3.16 -5.46 0.53
CA ARG A 139 2.23 -4.84 1.49
C ARG A 139 0.91 -5.58 1.59
N CYS A 140 0.32 -5.99 0.46
CA CYS A 140 -0.91 -6.78 0.46
C CYS A 140 -0.70 -8.12 1.17
N TYR A 141 0.39 -8.82 0.84
CA TYR A 141 0.77 -10.08 1.48
C TYR A 141 0.97 -9.91 2.98
N ARG A 142 1.81 -8.98 3.44
CA ARG A 142 2.04 -8.75 4.88
C ARG A 142 0.76 -8.38 5.63
N GLN A 143 -0.08 -7.55 5.02
CA GLN A 143 -1.32 -7.08 5.64
C GLN A 143 -2.32 -8.22 5.86
N HIS A 144 -2.42 -9.16 4.93
CA HIS A 144 -3.46 -10.20 4.94
C HIS A 144 -2.93 -11.62 5.19
N LYS A 145 -1.61 -11.84 5.33
CA LYS A 145 -1.01 -13.16 5.51
C LYS A 145 -1.64 -13.94 6.66
N GLN A 146 -1.76 -13.33 7.84
CA GLN A 146 -2.31 -14.02 9.02
C GLN A 146 -3.79 -14.37 8.84
N GLU A 147 -4.57 -13.45 8.27
CA GLU A 147 -5.98 -13.69 7.92
C GLU A 147 -6.11 -14.87 6.94
N MET A 148 -5.29 -14.91 5.89
CA MET A 148 -5.32 -15.96 4.87
C MET A 148 -4.84 -17.31 5.40
N LEU A 149 -3.79 -17.35 6.22
CA LEU A 149 -3.31 -18.58 6.87
C LEU A 149 -4.33 -19.13 7.85
N ALA A 150 -5.05 -18.26 8.58
CA ALA A 150 -6.13 -18.69 9.45
C ALA A 150 -7.30 -19.29 8.66
N MET A 151 -7.65 -18.72 7.50
CA MET A 151 -8.69 -19.33 6.63
C MET A 151 -8.29 -20.73 6.14
N LEU A 152 -7.04 -20.92 5.71
CA LEU A 152 -6.55 -22.22 5.23
C LEU A 152 -6.48 -23.29 6.32
N ASN A 153 -6.25 -22.90 7.57
CA ASN A 153 -6.17 -23.83 8.70
C ASN A 153 -7.53 -24.12 9.37
N ASN A 154 -8.60 -23.41 9.00
CA ASN A 154 -9.96 -23.63 9.54
C ASN A 154 -10.80 -24.60 8.69
N ASP A 155 -10.24 -25.14 7.61
CA ASP A 155 -10.87 -26.18 6.77
C ASP A 155 -10.43 -27.62 7.18
N GLU A 156 -9.76 -27.78 8.33
CA GLU A 156 -9.52 -29.07 9.04
C GLU A 156 -10.49 -29.23 10.23
#